data_AF-A0A9E5HH95-F1
#
_entry.id   AF-A0A9E5HH95-F1
#
_cell.length_a   1.000
_cell.length_b   1.000
_cell.length_c   1.000
_cell.angle_alpha   90.00
_cell.angle_beta   90.00
_cell.angle_gamma   90.00
#
_symmetry.space_group_name_H-M   'P 1'
#
loop_
_entity.id
_entity.type
_entity.pdbx_description
1 polymer ?
#
loop_
_entity_poly.entity_id
_entity_poly.type
_entity_poly.pdbx_seq_one_letter_code
_entity_poly.pdbx_strand_id
1 'polypeptide(L)'
;GVSLFSDETGALAALVDFHLVTKWKTAGDSLCAALKLARPGSKRILIVGAGTVGHSLRAAYGAGFPDAEFLIWNRTATTAEAFAAKYPNTRAVQDLPSAVAMADIITSATMSTTPVLRGDWFQPGQHIDLIGAYRPDMREVDDQALLQSSVFVDSYATTLDHIGELKIPLADGVITPEHVRADYYQPNDFKRCTDDEITLFKNGGGAHLDLMTADYILQQWKAVQ
;
A
#
# COMPACT_ATOMS: atom_id res chain seq x y z
N GLY A 1 -11.96 12.05 -15.98
CA GLY A 1 -12.06 10.64 -16.40
C GLY A 1 -10.73 10.19 -16.95
N VAL A 2 -10.53 8.88 -17.07
CA VAL A 2 -9.42 8.23 -17.77
C VAL A 2 -9.91 7.88 -19.17
N SER A 3 -9.18 8.34 -20.19
CA SER A 3 -9.45 7.97 -21.58
C SER A 3 -8.66 6.72 -21.93
N LEU A 4 -9.35 5.61 -22.16
CA LEU A 4 -8.74 4.35 -22.58
C LEU A 4 -8.80 4.25 -24.11
N PHE A 5 -7.64 4.09 -24.74
CA PHE A 5 -7.52 3.93 -26.19
C PHE A 5 -7.19 2.48 -26.53
N SER A 6 -7.72 2.01 -27.67
CA SER A 6 -7.34 0.72 -28.25
C SER A 6 -5.89 0.79 -28.73
N ASP A 7 -5.09 -0.21 -28.37
CA ASP A 7 -3.72 -0.39 -28.82
C ASP A 7 -3.63 -0.83 -30.30
N GLU A 8 -4.66 -1.51 -30.80
CA GLU A 8 -4.75 -1.90 -32.22
C GLU A 8 -5.12 -0.75 -33.16
N THR A 9 -6.09 0.09 -32.78
CA THR A 9 -6.71 1.07 -33.69
C THR A 9 -6.44 2.53 -33.33
N GLY A 10 -5.99 2.80 -32.11
CA GLY A 10 -5.87 4.15 -31.57
C GLY A 10 -7.21 4.84 -31.29
N ALA A 11 -8.34 4.16 -31.47
CA ALA A 11 -9.66 4.72 -31.18
C ALA A 11 -9.94 4.80 -29.67
N LEU A 12 -10.73 5.79 -29.24
CA LEU A 12 -11.21 5.88 -27.86
C LEU A 12 -12.13 4.69 -27.57
N ALA A 13 -11.67 3.77 -26.73
CA ALA A 13 -12.41 2.56 -26.37
C ALA A 13 -13.36 2.81 -25.19
N ALA A 14 -12.96 3.65 -24.23
CA ALA A 14 -13.80 4.02 -23.09
C ALA A 14 -13.39 5.34 -22.45
N LEU A 15 -14.35 6.00 -21.80
CA LEU A 15 -14.11 7.06 -20.83
C LEU A 15 -14.55 6.56 -19.45
N VAL A 16 -13.59 6.32 -18.56
CA VAL A 16 -13.82 5.74 -17.23
C VAL A 16 -13.72 6.83 -16.16
N ASP A 17 -14.51 6.74 -15.09
CA ASP A 17 -14.37 7.67 -13.97
C ASP A 17 -12.99 7.54 -13.29
N PHE A 18 -12.33 8.67 -13.07
CA PHE A 18 -10.97 8.70 -12.52
C PHE A 18 -10.91 8.32 -11.04
N HIS A 19 -11.93 8.69 -10.25
CA HIS A 19 -11.95 8.38 -8.83
C HIS A 19 -12.14 6.87 -8.62
N LEU A 20 -12.95 6.23 -9.46
CA LEU A 20 -13.13 4.78 -9.46
C LEU A 20 -11.82 4.05 -9.78
N VAL A 21 -11.12 4.47 -10.84
CA VAL A 21 -9.81 3.89 -11.21
C VAL A 21 -8.81 4.07 -10.08
N THR A 22 -8.61 5.31 -9.60
CA THR A 22 -7.65 5.63 -8.54
C THR A 22 -7.94 4.86 -7.25
N LYS A 23 -9.22 4.73 -6.87
CA LYS A 23 -9.63 3.98 -5.69
C LYS A 23 -9.12 2.54 -5.74
N TRP A 24 -9.38 1.83 -6.84
CA TRP A 24 -9.08 0.41 -6.94
C TRP A 24 -7.64 0.13 -7.29
N LYS A 25 -7.01 0.95 -8.14
CA LYS A 25 -5.61 0.79 -8.51
C LYS A 25 -4.69 0.97 -7.30
N THR A 26 -4.92 1.98 -6.46
CA THR A 26 -4.09 2.22 -5.26
C THR A 26 -4.26 1.12 -4.22
N ALA A 27 -5.50 0.75 -3.87
CA ALA A 27 -5.73 -0.27 -2.85
C ALA A 27 -5.39 -1.69 -3.34
N GLY A 28 -5.66 -1.98 -4.62
CA GLY A 28 -5.37 -3.26 -5.25
C GLY A 28 -3.89 -3.52 -5.44
N ASP A 29 -3.11 -2.48 -5.71
CA ASP A 29 -1.65 -2.55 -5.76
C ASP A 29 -1.08 -3.02 -4.42
N SER A 30 -1.31 -2.29 -3.32
CA SER A 30 -0.79 -2.72 -2.01
C SER A 30 -1.37 -4.07 -1.56
N LEU A 31 -2.63 -4.37 -1.88
CA LEU A 31 -3.18 -5.71 -1.60
C LEU A 31 -2.43 -6.81 -2.36
N CYS A 32 -2.05 -6.58 -3.62
CA CYS A 32 -1.27 -7.53 -4.42
C CYS A 32 0.07 -7.83 -3.74
N ALA A 33 0.76 -6.79 -3.25
CA ALA A 33 1.98 -6.95 -2.48
C ALA A 33 1.74 -7.74 -1.20
N ALA A 34 0.73 -7.37 -0.39
CA ALA A 34 0.40 -8.06 0.85
C ALA A 34 0.07 -9.54 0.64
N LEU A 35 -0.66 -9.91 -0.42
CA LEU A 35 -0.98 -11.31 -0.73
C LEU A 35 0.26 -12.14 -1.09
N LYS A 36 1.35 -11.50 -1.53
CA LYS A 36 2.62 -12.16 -1.90
C LYS A 36 3.65 -12.13 -0.76
N LEU A 37 3.63 -11.09 0.07
CA LEU A 37 4.70 -10.76 1.01
C LEU A 37 4.28 -10.88 2.48
N ALA A 38 2.99 -10.79 2.81
CA ALA A 38 2.55 -11.04 4.18
C ALA A 38 2.65 -12.52 4.54
N ARG A 39 2.79 -12.82 5.84
CA ARG A 39 2.80 -14.20 6.30
C ARG A 39 1.46 -14.88 5.99
N PRO A 40 1.46 -16.16 5.58
CA PRO A 40 0.25 -16.95 5.52
C PRO A 40 -0.50 -16.92 6.86
N GLY A 41 -1.81 -16.73 6.81
CA GLY A 41 -2.64 -16.69 8.02
C GLY A 41 -2.52 -15.40 8.85
N SER A 42 -2.04 -14.30 8.25
CA SER A 42 -2.18 -12.96 8.83
C SER A 42 -3.65 -12.66 9.17
N LYS A 43 -3.91 -12.24 10.41
CA LYS A 43 -5.26 -12.05 10.96
C LYS A 43 -5.50 -10.66 11.53
N ARG A 44 -4.46 -9.87 11.78
CA ARG A 44 -4.59 -8.51 12.33
C ARG A 44 -4.01 -7.50 11.37
N ILE A 45 -4.86 -6.58 10.92
CA ILE A 45 -4.49 -5.58 9.93
C ILE A 45 -4.68 -4.19 10.53
N LEU A 46 -3.60 -3.43 10.62
CA LEU A 46 -3.63 -2.03 11.03
C LEU A 46 -3.72 -1.13 9.79
N ILE A 47 -4.63 -0.17 9.82
CA ILE A 47 -4.73 0.91 8.84
C ILE A 47 -4.40 2.22 9.56
N VAL A 48 -3.30 2.85 9.16
CA VAL A 48 -2.82 4.14 9.64
C VAL A 48 -3.27 5.21 8.66
N GLY A 49 -4.27 5.99 9.06
CA GLY A 49 -4.90 7.02 8.22
C GLY A 49 -6.35 6.68 7.89
N ALA A 50 -7.27 7.49 8.43
CA ALA A 50 -8.72 7.28 8.29
C ALA A 50 -9.36 8.11 7.16
N GLY A 51 -8.62 8.33 6.06
CA GLY A 51 -9.09 9.06 4.88
C GLY A 51 -9.74 8.16 3.81
N THR A 52 -10.00 8.73 2.64
CA THR A 52 -10.62 8.02 1.49
C THR A 52 -9.83 6.77 1.07
N VAL A 53 -8.49 6.86 1.05
CA VAL A 53 -7.63 5.71 0.73
C VAL A 53 -7.73 4.65 1.81
N GLY A 54 -7.73 5.02 3.10
CA GLY A 54 -7.94 4.09 4.22
C GLY A 54 -9.23 3.28 4.06
N HIS A 55 -10.34 3.92 3.69
CA HIS A 55 -11.61 3.24 3.41
C HIS A 55 -11.51 2.24 2.25
N SER A 56 -10.71 2.57 1.23
CA SER A 56 -10.46 1.72 0.07
C SER A 56 -9.58 0.52 0.43
N LEU A 57 -8.56 0.74 1.26
CA LEU A 57 -7.71 -0.31 1.84
C LEU A 57 -8.55 -1.26 2.69
N ARG A 58 -9.43 -0.77 3.57
CA ARG A 58 -10.32 -1.64 4.37
C ARG A 58 -11.18 -2.54 3.49
N ALA A 59 -11.71 -2.00 2.38
CA ALA A 59 -12.51 -2.79 1.44
C ALA A 59 -11.66 -3.85 0.72
N ALA A 60 -10.51 -3.47 0.17
CA ALA A 60 -9.62 -4.36 -0.56
C ALA A 60 -9.04 -5.47 0.35
N TYR A 61 -8.47 -5.10 1.50
CA TYR A 61 -7.91 -6.07 2.45
C TYR A 61 -9.00 -6.92 3.11
N GLY A 62 -10.22 -6.40 3.25
CA GLY A 62 -11.36 -7.22 3.66
C GLY A 62 -11.71 -8.32 2.65
N ALA A 63 -11.47 -8.09 1.36
CA ALA A 63 -11.66 -9.11 0.33
C ALA A 63 -10.50 -10.12 0.29
N GLY A 64 -9.25 -9.67 0.52
CA GLY A 64 -8.08 -10.55 0.55
C GLY A 64 -7.89 -11.32 1.87
N PHE A 65 -8.39 -10.79 2.98
CA PHE A 65 -8.27 -11.33 4.33
C PHE A 65 -9.64 -11.29 5.04
N PRO A 66 -10.61 -12.14 4.63
CA PRO A 66 -12.01 -12.04 5.07
C PRO A 66 -12.21 -12.21 6.58
N ASP A 67 -11.34 -12.98 7.24
CA ASP A 67 -11.41 -13.28 8.68
C ASP A 67 -10.57 -12.34 9.56
N ALA A 68 -9.95 -11.31 8.96
CA ALA A 68 -9.06 -10.43 9.70
C ALA A 68 -9.82 -9.45 10.63
N GLU A 69 -9.22 -9.20 11.79
CA GLU A 69 -9.54 -8.06 12.66
C GLU A 69 -8.80 -6.82 12.15
N PHE A 70 -9.53 -5.71 12.01
CA PHE A 70 -8.99 -4.44 11.55
C PHE A 70 -8.86 -3.44 12.69
N LEU A 71 -7.67 -2.86 12.80
CA LEU A 71 -7.36 -1.76 13.70
C LEU A 71 -7.25 -0.48 12.88
N ILE A 72 -7.96 0.57 13.28
CA ILE A 72 -7.88 1.87 12.61
C ILE A 72 -7.22 2.86 13.55
N TRP A 73 -6.10 3.41 13.11
CA TRP A 73 -5.47 4.53 13.78
C TRP A 73 -5.55 5.79 12.92
N ASN A 74 -5.79 6.91 13.57
CA ASN A 74 -5.69 8.22 12.95
C ASN A 74 -5.29 9.25 14.01
N ARG A 75 -4.55 10.29 13.61
CA ARG A 75 -4.16 11.40 14.50
C ARG A 75 -5.37 11.99 15.25
N THR A 76 -6.51 12.10 14.57
CA THR A 76 -7.78 12.48 15.19
C THR A 76 -8.58 11.22 15.53
N ALA A 77 -8.69 10.90 16.82
CA ALA A 77 -9.31 9.65 17.31
C ALA A 77 -10.76 9.49 16.83
N THR A 78 -11.57 10.56 16.88
CA THR A 78 -12.97 10.52 16.45
C THR A 78 -13.15 10.16 14.97
N THR A 79 -12.16 10.47 14.12
CA THR A 79 -12.16 10.05 12.71
C THR A 79 -11.91 8.55 12.58
N ALA A 80 -11.01 7.98 13.39
CA ALA A 80 -10.78 6.54 13.41
C ALA A 80 -12.01 5.78 13.95
N GLU A 81 -12.67 6.32 14.98
CA GLU A 81 -13.92 5.77 15.53
C GLU A 81 -15.05 5.78 14.49
N ALA A 82 -15.25 6.92 13.82
CA ALA A 82 -16.25 7.06 12.76
C ALA A 82 -15.95 6.17 11.55
N PHE A 83 -14.68 5.94 11.24
CA PHE A 83 -14.28 4.94 10.24
C PHE A 83 -14.68 3.56 10.70
N ALA A 84 -14.22 3.13 11.88
CA ALA A 84 -14.36 1.77 12.37
C ALA A 84 -15.84 1.36 12.47
N ALA A 85 -16.71 2.28 12.90
CA ALA A 85 -18.15 2.05 12.99
C ALA A 85 -18.83 1.67 11.66
N LYS A 86 -18.20 1.93 10.50
CA LYS A 86 -18.75 1.60 9.19
C LYS A 86 -18.48 0.17 8.73
N TYR A 87 -17.58 -0.55 9.40
CA TYR A 87 -17.14 -1.86 8.95
C TYR A 87 -17.21 -2.90 10.07
N PRO A 88 -17.62 -4.15 9.75
CA PRO A 88 -17.55 -5.24 10.72
C PRO A 88 -16.08 -5.57 11.06
N ASN A 89 -15.88 -6.21 12.21
CA ASN A 89 -14.57 -6.66 12.70
C ASN A 89 -13.50 -5.56 12.67
N THR A 90 -13.91 -4.31 12.90
CA THR A 90 -13.05 -3.13 12.80
C THR A 90 -13.21 -2.30 14.06
N ARG A 91 -12.11 -1.90 14.69
CA ARG A 91 -12.12 -1.02 15.87
C ARG A 91 -11.06 0.07 15.76
N ALA A 92 -11.35 1.21 16.37
CA ALA A 92 -10.39 2.29 16.49
C ALA A 92 -9.37 1.97 17.60
N VAL A 93 -8.14 2.45 17.42
CA VAL A 93 -7.06 2.38 18.39
C VAL A 93 -6.41 3.76 18.54
N GLN A 94 -5.92 4.06 19.75
CA GLN A 94 -5.30 5.37 20.05
C GLN A 94 -3.78 5.27 20.16
N ASP A 95 -3.27 4.19 20.78
CA ASP A 95 -1.84 3.94 20.93
C ASP A 95 -1.28 3.27 19.67
N LEU A 96 -0.64 4.06 18.81
CA LEU A 96 -0.06 3.58 17.56
C LEU A 96 1.05 2.53 17.77
N PRO A 97 2.02 2.71 18.69
CA PRO A 97 3.08 1.73 18.89
C PRO A 97 2.55 0.34 19.28
N SER A 98 1.61 0.23 20.22
CA SER A 98 1.00 -1.06 20.57
C SER A 98 0.20 -1.64 19.41
N ALA A 99 -0.51 -0.81 18.65
CA ALA A 99 -1.25 -1.27 17.49
C ALA A 99 -0.34 -1.83 16.40
N VAL A 100 0.80 -1.19 16.16
CA VAL A 100 1.84 -1.68 15.25
C VAL A 100 2.38 -3.02 15.75
N ALA A 101 2.72 -3.13 17.04
CA ALA A 101 3.27 -4.37 17.60
C ALA A 101 2.31 -5.57 17.54
N MET A 102 1.00 -5.33 17.55
CA MET A 102 -0.01 -6.40 17.49
C MET A 102 -0.41 -6.82 16.07
N ALA A 103 -0.10 -6.01 15.06
CA ALA A 103 -0.55 -6.23 13.69
C ALA A 103 0.35 -7.24 12.97
N ASP A 104 -0.23 -8.04 12.08
CA ASP A 104 0.54 -8.85 11.12
C ASP A 104 0.85 -8.02 9.86
N ILE A 105 -0.11 -7.17 9.45
CA ILE A 105 0.00 -6.26 8.31
C ILE A 105 -0.28 -4.84 8.77
N ILE A 106 0.58 -3.90 8.41
CA ILE A 106 0.41 -2.46 8.64
C ILE A 106 0.30 -1.77 7.29
N THR A 107 -0.81 -1.07 7.05
CA THR A 107 -0.99 -0.24 5.87
C THR A 107 -0.99 1.23 6.28
N SER A 108 -0.22 2.07 5.62
CA SER A 108 -0.14 3.50 5.89
C SER A 108 -0.57 4.32 4.68
N ALA A 109 -1.58 5.17 4.87
CA ALA A 109 -2.11 6.06 3.85
C ALA A 109 -2.25 7.48 4.42
N THR A 110 -1.14 8.02 4.92
CA THR A 110 -1.08 9.33 5.55
C THR A 110 -0.55 10.40 4.59
N MET A 111 -0.95 11.65 4.80
CA MET A 111 -0.41 12.80 4.06
C MET A 111 0.83 13.39 4.76
N SER A 112 1.57 12.58 5.52
CA SER A 112 2.68 13.05 6.33
C SER A 112 3.91 13.36 5.49
N THR A 113 4.64 14.40 5.87
CA THR A 113 5.99 14.70 5.36
C THR A 113 7.08 14.25 6.34
N THR A 114 6.69 13.80 7.53
CA THR A 114 7.59 13.28 8.56
C THR A 114 7.17 11.86 8.95
N PRO A 115 8.11 10.96 9.28
CA PRO A 115 7.80 9.61 9.70
C PRO A 115 6.72 9.54 10.80
N VAL A 116 5.68 8.73 10.56
CA VAL A 116 4.61 8.42 11.52
C VAL A 116 4.83 7.05 12.15
N LEU A 117 5.38 6.12 11.37
CA LEU A 117 5.77 4.79 11.79
C LEU A 117 7.28 4.76 12.05
N ARG A 118 7.68 4.10 13.14
CA ARG A 118 9.07 3.95 13.52
C ARG A 118 9.49 2.50 13.46
N GLY A 119 10.69 2.26 12.93
CA GLY A 119 11.23 0.92 12.80
C GLY A 119 11.27 0.15 14.12
N ASP A 120 11.63 0.80 15.22
CA ASP A 120 11.73 0.15 16.54
C ASP A 120 10.40 -0.44 17.07
N TRP A 121 9.27 -0.15 16.42
CA TRP A 121 7.97 -0.73 16.77
C TRP A 121 7.69 -2.04 16.03
N PHE A 122 8.37 -2.29 14.93
CA PHE A 122 8.11 -3.43 14.07
C PHE A 122 8.51 -4.74 14.75
N GLN A 123 7.74 -5.78 14.47
CA GLN A 123 7.93 -7.12 14.98
C GLN A 123 8.35 -8.06 13.85
N PRO A 124 9.12 -9.12 14.16
CA PRO A 124 9.42 -10.17 13.20
C PRO A 124 8.16 -10.71 12.49
N GLY A 125 8.29 -10.92 11.19
CA GLY A 125 7.22 -11.47 10.34
C GLY A 125 6.13 -10.50 9.91
N GLN A 126 6.28 -9.21 10.18
CA GLN A 126 5.31 -8.21 9.72
C GLN A 126 5.42 -7.92 8.21
N HIS A 127 4.31 -7.44 7.67
CA HIS A 127 4.27 -6.79 6.35
C HIS A 127 3.81 -5.33 6.49
N ILE A 128 4.50 -4.43 5.82
CA ILE A 128 4.24 -2.99 5.88
C ILE A 128 3.98 -2.50 4.46
N ASP A 129 2.80 -1.93 4.21
CA ASP A 129 2.47 -1.22 2.99
C ASP A 129 2.51 0.29 3.22
N LEU A 130 3.30 1.00 2.43
CA LEU A 130 3.41 2.45 2.45
C LEU A 130 2.77 3.03 1.19
N ILE A 131 1.69 3.78 1.34
CA ILE A 131 0.86 4.28 0.23
C ILE A 131 0.83 5.81 0.19
N GLY A 132 0.81 6.46 1.35
CA GLY A 132 0.60 7.88 1.50
C GLY A 132 1.67 8.77 0.86
N ALA A 133 2.95 8.37 0.91
CA ALA A 133 4.03 9.13 0.27
C ALA A 133 4.03 8.97 -1.26
N TYR A 134 3.83 10.08 -2.00
CA TYR A 134 3.92 10.11 -3.48
C TYR A 134 4.70 11.31 -4.02
N ARG A 135 5.16 12.21 -3.15
CA ARG A 135 5.98 13.37 -3.51
C ARG A 135 7.43 13.17 -3.08
N PRO A 136 8.39 13.92 -3.67
CA PRO A 136 9.80 13.84 -3.29
C PRO A 136 10.10 14.22 -1.83
N ASP A 137 9.21 14.97 -1.17
CA ASP A 137 9.36 15.48 0.20
C ASP A 137 8.57 14.68 1.25
N MET A 138 7.87 13.62 0.84
CA MET A 138 6.99 12.85 1.74
C MET A 138 7.66 11.57 2.24
N ARG A 139 7.43 11.27 3.52
CA ARG A 139 7.86 10.05 4.20
C ARG A 139 6.86 9.65 5.27
N GLU A 140 6.61 8.35 5.37
CA GLU A 140 5.75 7.72 6.36
C GLU A 140 6.55 6.91 7.39
N VAL A 141 7.75 6.46 7.05
CA VAL A 141 8.62 5.68 7.94
C VAL A 141 10.00 6.31 8.13
N ASP A 142 10.64 6.02 9.26
CA ASP A 142 12.01 6.41 9.53
C ASP A 142 13.03 5.49 8.83
N ASP A 143 14.30 5.86 8.89
CA ASP A 143 15.38 5.11 8.24
C ASP A 143 15.52 3.70 8.81
N GLN A 144 15.29 3.55 10.12
CA GLN A 144 15.36 2.27 10.81
C GLN A 144 14.34 1.27 10.25
N ALA A 145 13.13 1.74 9.93
CA ALA A 145 12.11 0.91 9.29
C ALA A 145 12.57 0.34 7.95
N LEU A 146 13.25 1.13 7.13
CA LEU A 146 13.80 0.67 5.85
C LEU A 146 14.95 -0.32 6.08
N LEU A 147 15.90 0.02 6.95
CA LEU A 147 17.12 -0.77 7.17
C LEU A 147 16.87 -2.20 7.64
N GLN A 148 15.85 -2.42 8.46
CA GLN A 148 15.53 -3.75 8.99
C GLN A 148 14.51 -4.53 8.14
N SER A 149 13.98 -3.92 7.08
CA SER A 149 12.98 -4.54 6.22
C SER A 149 13.58 -4.95 4.89
N SER A 150 13.08 -6.05 4.35
CA SER A 150 13.21 -6.34 2.92
C SER A 150 12.27 -5.42 2.15
N VAL A 151 12.84 -4.49 1.39
CA VAL A 151 12.08 -3.45 0.68
C VAL A 151 11.69 -3.92 -0.72
N PHE A 152 10.43 -3.70 -1.08
CA PHE A 152 9.84 -3.96 -2.38
C PHE A 152 9.11 -2.71 -2.86
N VAL A 153 8.93 -2.58 -4.17
CA VAL A 153 8.17 -1.48 -4.77
C VAL A 153 7.23 -1.99 -5.84
N ASP A 154 6.26 -1.18 -6.24
CA ASP A 154 5.42 -1.47 -7.41
C ASP A 154 6.24 -1.41 -8.71
N SER A 155 7.05 -0.37 -8.87
CA SER A 155 7.93 -0.15 -10.02
C SER A 155 9.15 0.67 -9.61
N TYR A 156 10.35 0.20 -9.98
CA TYR A 156 11.56 0.98 -9.74
C TYR A 156 11.51 2.33 -10.45
N ALA A 157 10.99 2.34 -11.69
CA ALA A 157 10.99 3.50 -12.56
C ALA A 157 10.14 4.67 -12.05
N THR A 158 9.14 4.41 -11.22
CA THR A 158 8.24 5.46 -10.68
C THR A 158 8.50 5.79 -9.23
N THR A 159 9.36 5.03 -8.53
CA THR A 159 9.45 5.11 -7.07
C THR A 159 10.83 5.58 -6.58
N LEU A 160 11.94 4.98 -7.05
CA LEU A 160 13.26 5.19 -6.44
C LEU A 160 13.74 6.66 -6.46
N ASP A 161 13.63 7.34 -7.61
CA ASP A 161 14.13 8.71 -7.79
C ASP A 161 13.06 9.80 -7.61
N HIS A 162 11.81 9.39 -7.35
CA HIS A 162 10.64 10.24 -7.41
C HIS A 162 9.99 10.49 -6.05
N ILE A 163 10.01 9.49 -5.17
CA ILE A 163 9.23 9.53 -3.93
C ILE A 163 10.15 9.59 -2.73
N GLY A 164 9.90 10.53 -1.83
CA GLY A 164 10.76 10.83 -0.69
C GLY A 164 11.06 9.61 0.20
N GLU A 165 10.13 8.67 0.31
CA GLU A 165 10.29 7.44 1.08
C GLU A 165 11.54 6.64 0.72
N LEU A 166 11.94 6.62 -0.56
CA LEU A 166 13.15 5.94 -1.02
C LEU A 166 14.21 6.92 -1.53
N LYS A 167 13.79 8.00 -2.20
CA LYS A 167 14.68 9.01 -2.76
C LYS A 167 15.59 9.64 -1.71
N ILE A 168 15.03 10.01 -0.55
CA ILE A 168 15.79 10.70 0.50
C ILE A 168 16.82 9.73 1.13
N PRO A 169 16.44 8.53 1.63
CA PRO A 169 17.38 7.54 2.14
C PRO A 169 18.47 7.11 1.15
N LEU A 170 18.15 7.01 -0.15
CA LEU A 170 19.14 6.71 -1.19
C LEU A 170 20.14 7.86 -1.37
N ALA A 171 19.65 9.10 -1.42
CA ALA A 171 20.51 10.28 -1.56
C ALA A 171 21.41 10.50 -0.33
N ASP A 172 20.90 10.19 0.86
CA ASP A 172 21.61 10.31 2.13
C ASP A 172 22.54 9.12 2.41
N GLY A 173 22.51 8.08 1.58
CA GLY A 173 23.36 6.88 1.73
C GLY A 173 22.94 5.95 2.88
N VAL A 174 21.71 6.09 3.39
CA VAL A 174 21.13 5.23 4.42
C VAL A 174 20.89 3.82 3.86
N ILE A 175 20.34 3.74 2.64
CA ILE A 175 20.19 2.49 1.89
C ILE A 175 20.85 2.64 0.52
N THR A 176 21.18 1.52 -0.11
CA THR A 176 21.62 1.48 -1.50
C THR A 176 20.49 0.97 -2.40
N PRO A 177 20.57 1.16 -3.74
CA PRO A 177 19.57 0.60 -4.65
C PRO A 177 19.36 -0.91 -4.49
N GLU A 178 20.42 -1.66 -4.15
CA GLU A 178 20.39 -3.10 -3.92
C GLU A 178 19.60 -3.50 -2.67
N HIS A 179 19.31 -2.55 -1.77
CA HIS A 179 18.42 -2.77 -0.63
C HIS A 179 16.95 -2.97 -1.06
N VAL A 180 16.58 -2.47 -2.24
CA VAL A 180 15.25 -2.67 -2.83
C VAL A 180 15.24 -3.94 -3.68
N ARG A 181 14.68 -5.00 -3.11
CA ARG A 181 14.87 -6.38 -3.57
C ARG A 181 14.25 -6.70 -4.93
N ALA A 182 13.03 -6.22 -5.16
CA ALA A 182 12.29 -6.48 -6.39
C ALA A 182 11.14 -5.47 -6.56
N ASP A 183 10.73 -5.30 -7.81
CA ASP A 183 9.43 -4.76 -8.18
C ASP A 183 8.53 -5.82 -8.85
N TYR A 184 7.33 -5.45 -9.30
CA TYR A 184 6.42 -6.43 -9.93
C TYR A 184 6.93 -7.02 -11.25
N TYR A 185 7.94 -6.41 -11.88
CA TYR A 185 8.55 -6.91 -13.11
C TYR A 185 9.57 -8.02 -12.85
N GLN A 186 9.86 -8.31 -11.57
CA GLN A 186 10.72 -9.40 -11.12
C GLN A 186 9.96 -10.41 -10.24
N PRO A 187 8.93 -11.10 -10.76
CA PRO A 187 8.02 -11.91 -9.95
C PRO A 187 8.69 -13.09 -9.22
N ASN A 188 9.84 -13.56 -9.69
CA ASN A 188 10.59 -14.64 -9.03
C ASN A 188 11.29 -14.18 -7.74
N ASP A 189 11.61 -12.89 -7.66
CA ASP A 189 12.32 -12.25 -6.56
C ASP A 189 11.35 -11.50 -5.63
N PHE A 190 10.15 -11.16 -6.11
CA PHE A 190 9.07 -10.56 -5.34
C PHE A 190 8.38 -11.58 -4.41
N LYS A 191 9.08 -11.97 -3.34
CA LYS A 191 8.58 -12.93 -2.36
C LYS A 191 9.22 -12.75 -0.99
N ARG A 192 8.47 -13.12 0.04
CA ARG A 192 9.01 -13.40 1.38
C ARG A 192 9.96 -14.60 1.33
N CYS A 193 11.07 -14.49 2.03
CA CYS A 193 12.11 -15.52 2.15
C CYS A 193 12.06 -16.27 3.48
N THR A 194 11.64 -15.63 4.59
CA THR A 194 11.52 -16.28 5.91
C THR A 194 10.29 -15.82 6.69
N ASP A 195 9.86 -16.62 7.67
CA ASP A 195 8.71 -16.27 8.50
C ASP A 195 8.97 -15.03 9.36
N ASP A 196 10.19 -14.86 9.88
CA ASP A 196 10.56 -13.72 10.73
C ASP A 196 10.91 -12.43 9.94
N GLU A 197 11.01 -12.51 8.62
CA GLU A 197 11.33 -11.35 7.77
C GLU A 197 10.30 -10.22 7.93
N ILE A 198 10.79 -9.00 8.08
CA ILE A 198 9.95 -7.81 7.95
C ILE A 198 9.95 -7.43 6.47
N THR A 199 8.78 -7.41 5.85
CA THR A 199 8.64 -7.02 4.44
C THR A 199 8.02 -5.63 4.37
N LEU A 200 8.58 -4.75 3.55
CA LEU A 200 8.07 -3.39 3.37
C LEU A 200 7.85 -3.14 1.88
N PHE A 201 6.62 -2.85 1.51
CA PHE A 201 6.24 -2.50 0.16
C PHE A 201 5.92 -1.01 0.06
N LYS A 202 6.57 -0.34 -0.89
CA LYS A 202 6.24 1.04 -1.25
C LYS A 202 5.41 1.08 -2.53
N ASN A 203 4.16 1.50 -2.38
CA ASN A 203 3.26 1.82 -3.49
C ASN A 203 3.60 3.24 -3.99
N GLY A 204 4.25 3.34 -5.15
CA GLY A 204 4.48 4.63 -5.81
C GLY A 204 3.32 5.05 -6.73
N GLY A 205 2.57 4.07 -7.23
CA GLY A 205 1.56 4.23 -8.24
C GLY A 205 2.17 4.49 -9.63
N GLY A 206 1.31 4.46 -10.64
CA GLY A 206 1.71 4.90 -11.97
C GLY A 206 0.62 4.69 -13.00
N ALA A 207 0.84 5.26 -14.19
CA ALA A 207 -0.09 5.17 -15.31
C ALA A 207 -0.31 3.72 -15.79
N HIS A 208 0.67 2.83 -15.55
CA HIS A 208 0.54 1.40 -15.86
C HIS A 208 -0.60 0.75 -15.04
N LEU A 209 -0.74 1.09 -13.75
CA LEU A 209 -1.84 0.63 -12.91
C LEU A 209 -3.18 1.24 -13.34
N ASP A 210 -3.17 2.51 -13.75
CA ASP A 210 -4.37 3.18 -14.26
C ASP A 210 -4.87 2.49 -15.54
N LEU A 211 -3.96 2.14 -16.45
CA LEU A 211 -4.26 1.39 -17.67
C LEU A 211 -4.84 0.00 -17.37
N MET A 212 -4.15 -0.80 -16.56
CA MET A 212 -4.60 -2.16 -16.20
C MET A 212 -5.98 -2.14 -15.54
N THR A 213 -6.21 -1.16 -14.65
CA THR A 213 -7.49 -1.04 -13.93
C THR A 213 -8.60 -0.55 -14.85
N ALA A 214 -8.34 0.43 -15.71
CA ALA A 214 -9.33 0.94 -16.67
C ALA A 214 -9.73 -0.14 -17.70
N ASP A 215 -8.76 -0.91 -18.20
CA ASP A 215 -9.03 -2.03 -19.11
C ASP A 215 -9.87 -3.09 -18.40
N TYR A 216 -9.50 -3.50 -17.18
CA TYR A 216 -10.28 -4.46 -16.41
C TYR A 216 -11.74 -3.99 -16.21
N ILE A 217 -11.95 -2.72 -15.83
CA ILE A 217 -13.30 -2.15 -15.68
C ILE A 217 -14.08 -2.24 -17.00
N LEU A 218 -13.46 -1.91 -18.13
CA LEU A 218 -14.10 -2.02 -19.44
C LEU A 218 -14.49 -3.46 -19.76
N GLN A 219 -13.62 -4.43 -19.49
CA GLN A 219 -13.91 -5.84 -19.73
C GLN A 219 -15.08 -6.35 -18.87
N GLN A 220 -15.10 -5.99 -17.57
CA GLN A 220 -16.21 -6.34 -16.68
C GLN A 220 -17.52 -5.70 -17.12
N TRP A 221 -17.49 -4.44 -17.57
CA TRP A 221 -18.67 -3.76 -18.09
C TRP A 221 -19.22 -4.44 -19.36
N LYS A 222 -18.33 -4.82 -20.30
CA LYS A 222 -18.71 -5.54 -21.53
C LYS A 222 -19.31 -6.92 -21.25
N ALA A 223 -18.79 -7.64 -20.25
CA ALA A 223 -19.24 -8.99 -19.93
C ALA A 223 -20.67 -9.06 -19.38
N VAL A 224 -21.22 -7.94 -18.92
CA VAL A 224 -22.59 -7.83 -18.38
C VAL A 224 -23.55 -7.06 -19.31
N GLN A 225 -23.11 -6.69 -20.52
CA GLN A 225 -24.00 -6.21 -21.59
C GLN A 225 -24.61 -7.40 -22.33
#